data_AF-Q8K1W7-F1
#
_entry.id   AF-Q8K1W7-F1
#
_cell.length_a   1.000
_cell.length_b   1.000
_cell.length_c   1.000
_cell.angle_alpha   90.00
_cell.angle_beta   90.00
_cell.angle_gamma   90.00
#
_symmetry.space_group_name_H-M   'P 1'
#
loop_
_entity.id
_entity.type
_entity.pdbx_description
1 polymer ?
#
loop_
_entity_poly.entity_id
_entity_poly.type
_entity_poly.pdbx_seq_one_letter_code
_entity_poly.pdbx_strand_id
1 'polypeptide(L)'
;PENLMGMQAAIEQAMKSHEILSITDPETLAHVLTTGVQSSLNDPRLIISYEPSTLEAPRKAPALTNLTQEELLTQVQKNIYHEVLESNVGYLRVDDLPGQEVLSKMGGFLVAHVWMQLMGTSALVLDLRYCTRGHVSGIPYVISYLSPGNTVLHVDTIYDRPSNTTTEIWTLPKVPGQRYSADKDVVVLTSSRTGGVAEDITYILKQMRRAIVVGERTEGGALDLQKLRIGQSNFFLTVPVSRSLGPLGGGSQTWEGSGVLPCVGTPAEQALEKALAILTLRRALPGVVHRLQDALQDYYTLVERVPALLHHLANMDYSTVVSEEDLVTKLNAGLQTVSEDPRLLVRAVGPRETSSGPEVEADDPPVVDPEVPKDETARQALVDSVFQVSVLPGNVGYLRFDRFADASVLEDLGPYVLRQVWEP
;
A
#
# COMPACT_ATOMS: atom_id res chain seq x y z
N PRO A 1 -0.88 23.70 -21.15
CA PRO A 1 -1.31 24.88 -21.94
C PRO A 1 -2.84 25.03 -21.99
N GLU A 2 -3.53 23.90 -22.08
CA GLU A 2 -4.98 23.73 -22.01
C GLU A 2 -5.64 24.38 -20.79
N ASN A 3 -4.93 24.48 -19.66
CA ASN A 3 -5.45 25.07 -18.42
C ASN A 3 -5.20 26.60 -18.32
N LEU A 4 -4.73 27.26 -19.39
CA LEU A 4 -4.44 28.70 -19.39
C LEU A 4 -5.61 29.58 -19.87
N MET A 5 -6.81 29.01 -19.96
CA MET A 5 -8.00 29.77 -20.36
C MET A 5 -8.23 30.94 -19.38
N GLY A 6 -8.39 32.15 -19.91
CA GLY A 6 -8.57 33.37 -19.10
C GLY A 6 -7.28 33.98 -18.54
N MET A 7 -6.14 33.28 -18.62
CA MET A 7 -4.88 33.77 -18.06
C MET A 7 -4.39 35.08 -18.70
N GLN A 8 -4.58 35.24 -20.02
CA GLN A 8 -4.25 36.49 -20.71
C GLN A 8 -5.00 37.70 -20.13
N ALA A 9 -6.30 37.54 -19.86
CA ALA A 9 -7.11 38.61 -19.28
C ALA A 9 -6.70 38.91 -17.83
N ALA A 10 -6.38 37.87 -17.04
CA ALA A 10 -5.86 38.02 -15.69
C ALA A 10 -4.52 38.78 -15.66
N ILE A 11 -3.61 38.48 -16.61
CA ILE A 11 -2.35 39.21 -16.79
C ILE A 11 -2.60 40.69 -17.11
N GLU A 12 -3.49 40.97 -18.06
CA GLU A 12 -3.83 42.35 -18.45
C GLU A 12 -4.47 43.15 -17.31
N GLN A 13 -5.28 42.49 -16.46
CA GLN A 13 -5.86 43.09 -15.26
C GLN A 13 -4.78 43.37 -14.21
N ALA A 14 -3.88 42.41 -13.95
CA ALA A 14 -2.78 42.57 -13.00
C ALA A 14 -1.85 43.72 -13.40
N MET A 15 -1.55 43.88 -14.69
CA MET A 15 -0.75 45.00 -15.22
C MET A 15 -1.37 46.38 -14.98
N LYS A 16 -2.70 46.46 -14.79
CA LYS A 16 -3.45 47.70 -14.54
C LYS A 16 -3.83 47.88 -13.07
N SER A 17 -3.49 46.93 -12.20
CA SER A 17 -3.84 46.97 -10.78
C SER A 17 -3.03 48.04 -10.06
N HIS A 18 -3.70 49.06 -9.54
CA HIS A 18 -3.06 50.13 -8.75
C HIS A 18 -2.42 49.57 -7.47
N GLU A 19 -3.02 48.55 -6.87
CA GLU A 19 -2.48 47.88 -5.69
C GLU A 19 -1.13 47.23 -6.02
N ILE A 20 -1.04 46.44 -7.09
CA ILE A 20 0.21 45.77 -7.51
C ILE A 20 1.26 46.82 -7.91
N LEU A 21 0.86 47.85 -8.65
CA LEU A 21 1.77 48.92 -9.09
C LEU A 21 2.29 49.79 -7.94
N SER A 22 1.61 49.80 -6.80
CA SER A 22 2.03 50.54 -5.60
C SER A 22 3.05 49.79 -4.73
N ILE A 23 3.30 48.50 -4.99
CA ILE A 23 4.25 47.69 -4.21
C ILE A 23 5.69 48.10 -4.54
N THR A 24 6.42 48.61 -3.54
CA THR A 24 7.82 49.01 -3.68
C THR A 24 8.80 47.93 -3.23
N ASP A 25 8.37 47.04 -2.34
CA ASP A 25 9.19 45.94 -1.84
C ASP A 25 9.16 44.75 -2.81
N PRO A 26 10.30 44.32 -3.37
CA PRO A 26 10.33 43.30 -4.41
C PRO A 26 9.95 41.91 -3.91
N GLU A 27 10.20 41.59 -2.63
CA GLU A 27 9.78 40.31 -2.04
C GLU A 27 8.26 40.27 -1.90
N THR A 28 7.65 41.37 -1.44
CA THR A 28 6.19 41.53 -1.41
C THR A 28 5.58 41.39 -2.80
N LEU A 29 6.20 41.99 -3.83
CA LEU A 29 5.72 41.85 -5.21
C LEU A 29 5.79 40.39 -5.68
N ALA A 30 6.89 39.69 -5.42
CA ALA A 30 7.04 38.28 -5.75
C ALA A 30 5.97 37.40 -5.06
N HIS A 31 5.68 37.66 -3.78
CA HIS A 31 4.66 36.96 -3.03
C HIS A 31 3.26 37.19 -3.61
N VAL A 32 2.87 38.46 -3.85
CA VAL A 32 1.57 38.81 -4.42
C VAL A 32 1.36 38.17 -5.80
N LEU A 33 2.37 38.21 -6.66
CA LEU A 33 2.31 37.58 -7.98
C LEU A 33 2.22 36.05 -7.87
N THR A 34 2.94 35.44 -6.92
CA THR A 34 2.85 34.00 -6.64
C THR A 34 1.44 33.60 -6.21
N THR A 35 0.87 34.29 -5.21
CA THR A 35 -0.51 34.00 -4.77
C THR A 35 -1.51 34.18 -5.90
N GLY A 36 -1.35 35.23 -6.73
CA GLY A 36 -2.22 35.47 -7.88
C GLY A 36 -2.18 34.35 -8.92
N VAL A 37 -0.99 33.89 -9.31
CA VAL A 37 -0.84 32.81 -10.30
C VAL A 37 -1.30 31.46 -9.76
N GLN A 38 -0.95 31.14 -8.51
CA GLN A 38 -1.35 29.90 -7.86
C GLN A 38 -2.87 29.82 -7.68
N SER A 39 -3.52 30.91 -7.28
CA SER A 39 -4.98 30.94 -7.14
C SER A 39 -5.71 30.83 -8.47
N SER A 40 -5.14 31.42 -9.53
CA SER A 40 -5.75 31.41 -10.87
C SER A 40 -5.63 30.05 -11.56
N LEU A 41 -4.51 29.34 -11.35
CA LEU A 41 -4.21 28.08 -12.03
C LEU A 41 -4.36 26.85 -11.13
N ASN A 42 -4.58 27.04 -9.83
CA ASN A 42 -4.63 26.00 -8.81
C ASN A 42 -3.39 25.08 -8.85
N ASP A 43 -2.22 25.66 -9.11
CA ASP A 43 -0.94 24.93 -9.18
C ASP A 43 0.07 25.56 -8.20
N PRO A 44 0.29 24.96 -7.01
CA PRO A 44 1.19 25.49 -6.00
C PRO A 44 2.67 25.45 -6.41
N ARG A 45 3.01 24.76 -7.50
CA ARG A 45 4.39 24.61 -7.99
C ARG A 45 4.86 25.83 -8.78
N LEU A 46 3.93 26.71 -9.18
CA LEU A 46 4.24 27.99 -9.80
C LEU A 46 4.66 28.99 -8.72
N ILE A 47 5.91 29.42 -8.75
CA ILE A 47 6.48 30.33 -7.75
C ILE A 47 7.21 31.45 -8.46
N ILE A 48 6.95 32.69 -8.06
CA ILE A 48 7.73 33.85 -8.43
C ILE A 48 8.56 34.25 -7.22
N SER A 49 9.88 34.29 -7.36
CA SER A 49 10.81 34.66 -6.30
C SER A 49 11.63 35.88 -6.67
N TYR A 50 12.06 36.63 -5.67
CA TYR A 50 13.06 37.69 -5.81
C TYR A 50 14.37 37.23 -5.16
N GLU A 51 15.45 37.18 -5.93
CA GLU A 51 16.75 36.67 -5.49
C GLU A 51 17.85 37.66 -5.89
N PRO A 52 18.26 38.57 -4.99
CA PRO A 52 19.18 39.67 -5.28
C PRO A 52 20.65 39.28 -5.46
N SER A 53 20.96 38.00 -5.69
CA SER A 53 22.32 37.48 -5.84
C SER A 53 23.06 38.11 -7.03
N THR A 54 24.36 38.37 -6.86
CA THR A 54 25.30 38.80 -7.92
C THR A 54 25.21 37.87 -9.12
N LEU A 55 25.47 38.41 -10.33
CA LEU A 55 25.49 37.80 -11.67
C LEU A 55 26.35 36.52 -11.84
N GLU A 56 26.45 35.65 -10.86
CA GLU A 56 26.84 34.27 -11.10
C GLU A 56 25.67 33.62 -11.83
N ALA A 57 25.84 33.43 -13.14
CA ALA A 57 25.03 32.47 -13.87
C ALA A 57 24.92 31.23 -12.99
N PRO A 58 23.72 30.62 -12.81
CA PRO A 58 23.58 29.43 -11.98
C PRO A 58 24.71 28.51 -12.39
N ARG A 59 25.60 28.16 -11.44
CA ARG A 59 26.67 27.20 -11.70
C ARG A 59 25.95 26.01 -12.28
N LYS A 60 26.03 25.84 -13.60
CA LYS A 60 25.55 24.63 -14.25
C LYS A 60 26.31 23.57 -13.49
N ALA A 61 25.61 22.73 -12.74
CA ALA A 61 26.20 21.52 -12.23
C ALA A 61 26.98 20.93 -13.40
N PRO A 62 28.28 20.60 -13.23
CA PRO A 62 29.08 20.12 -14.34
C PRO A 62 28.25 19.06 -15.04
N ALA A 63 28.07 19.22 -16.36
CA ALA A 63 27.30 18.26 -17.12
C ALA A 63 27.87 16.87 -16.77
N LEU A 64 27.00 15.88 -16.49
CA LEU A 64 27.42 14.54 -16.07
C LEU A 64 28.46 13.93 -17.03
N THR A 65 28.48 14.41 -18.28
CA THR A 65 29.49 14.15 -19.31
C THR A 65 30.94 14.49 -18.93
N ASN A 66 31.14 15.41 -17.99
CA ASN A 66 32.45 15.93 -17.60
C ASN A 66 33.00 15.26 -16.33
N LEU A 67 32.22 14.41 -15.67
CA LEU A 67 32.68 13.67 -14.50
C LEU A 67 33.53 12.47 -14.93
N THR A 68 34.62 12.27 -14.21
CA THR A 68 35.43 11.06 -14.29
C THR A 68 34.64 9.85 -13.79
N GLN A 69 35.09 8.66 -14.17
CA GLN A 69 34.49 7.41 -13.69
C GLN A 69 34.56 7.26 -12.16
N GLU A 70 35.60 7.80 -11.52
CA GLU A 70 35.77 7.76 -10.06
C GLU A 70 34.78 8.69 -9.33
N GLU A 71 34.54 9.88 -9.89
CA GLU A 71 33.53 10.81 -9.38
C GLU A 71 32.11 10.25 -9.52
N LEU A 72 31.80 9.63 -10.67
CA LEU A 72 30.53 8.95 -10.89
C LEU A 72 30.33 7.80 -9.90
N LEU A 73 31.37 7.00 -9.66
CA LEU A 73 31.33 5.91 -8.69
C LEU A 73 31.04 6.44 -7.28
N THR A 74 31.75 7.49 -6.87
CA THR A 74 31.56 8.14 -5.56
C THR A 74 30.13 8.65 -5.39
N GLN A 75 29.58 9.29 -6.43
CA GLN A 75 28.21 9.77 -6.42
C GLN A 75 27.19 8.62 -6.31
N VAL A 76 27.39 7.55 -7.09
CA VAL A 76 26.53 6.37 -7.06
C VAL A 76 26.57 5.68 -5.69
N GLN A 77 27.76 5.50 -5.11
CA GLN A 77 27.93 4.88 -3.79
C GLN A 77 27.32 5.72 -2.65
N LYS A 78 27.29 7.05 -2.82
CA LYS A 78 26.64 7.95 -1.86
C LYS A 78 25.12 7.84 -1.90
N ASN A 79 24.55 7.64 -3.09
CA ASN A 79 23.11 7.74 -3.32
C ASN A 79 22.40 6.37 -3.36
N ILE A 80 23.14 5.27 -3.42
CA ILE A 80 22.61 3.91 -3.46
C ILE A 80 23.18 3.10 -2.30
N TYR A 81 22.28 2.63 -1.44
CA TYR A 81 22.62 1.74 -0.34
C TYR A 81 21.87 0.42 -0.52
N HIS A 82 22.53 -0.69 -0.21
CA HIS A 82 21.89 -1.99 -0.25
C HIS A 82 22.33 -2.89 0.90
N GLU A 83 21.44 -3.77 1.31
CA GLU A 83 21.65 -4.75 2.37
C GLU A 83 20.77 -5.98 2.12
N VAL A 84 21.18 -7.14 2.63
CA VAL A 84 20.28 -8.29 2.81
C VAL A 84 19.91 -8.36 4.28
N LEU A 85 18.68 -7.99 4.59
CA LEU A 85 18.14 -7.98 5.94
C LEU A 85 17.89 -9.41 6.45
N GLU A 86 17.57 -9.51 7.73
CA GLU A 86 17.07 -10.75 8.34
C GLU A 86 15.88 -11.32 7.54
N SER A 87 15.65 -12.63 7.66
CA SER A 87 14.65 -13.34 6.85
C SER A 87 14.90 -13.33 5.33
N ASN A 88 16.12 -13.02 4.87
CA ASN A 88 16.51 -13.01 3.46
C ASN A 88 15.69 -12.01 2.63
N VAL A 89 15.47 -10.81 3.17
CA VAL A 89 14.80 -9.70 2.45
C VAL A 89 15.86 -8.75 1.91
N GLY A 90 15.84 -8.48 0.61
CA GLY A 90 16.70 -7.48 0.01
C GLY A 90 16.22 -6.08 0.35
N TYR A 91 17.13 -5.19 0.69
CA TYR A 91 16.86 -3.78 0.90
C TYR A 91 17.71 -2.96 -0.07
N LEU A 92 17.05 -2.09 -0.84
CA LEU A 92 17.69 -1.18 -1.79
C LEU A 92 17.16 0.22 -1.56
N ARG A 93 18.00 1.11 -1.07
CA ARG A 93 17.70 2.53 -0.89
C ARG A 93 18.33 3.33 -2.03
N VAL A 94 17.54 4.24 -2.61
CA VAL A 94 17.97 5.14 -3.68
C VAL A 94 17.56 6.57 -3.30
N ASP A 95 18.53 7.45 -3.15
CA ASP A 95 18.32 8.85 -2.73
C ASP A 95 18.29 9.83 -3.92
N ASP A 96 18.84 9.43 -5.06
CA ASP A 96 18.84 10.19 -6.31
C ASP A 96 18.91 9.21 -7.49
N LEU A 97 17.90 9.26 -8.39
CA LEU A 97 17.83 8.29 -9.47
C LEU A 97 18.82 8.61 -10.61
N PRO A 98 19.80 7.72 -10.91
CA PRO A 98 20.75 7.95 -11.98
C PRO A 98 20.06 7.91 -13.35
N GLY A 99 20.44 8.85 -14.23
CA GLY A 99 19.98 8.86 -15.61
C GLY A 99 20.70 7.83 -16.49
N GLN A 100 20.19 7.67 -17.71
CA GLN A 100 20.75 6.76 -18.72
C GLN A 100 22.26 6.95 -18.94
N GLU A 101 22.77 8.19 -18.90
CA GLU A 101 24.20 8.43 -19.11
C GLU A 101 25.04 7.75 -18.01
N VAL A 102 24.68 7.94 -16.74
CA VAL A 102 25.34 7.32 -15.60
C VAL A 102 25.17 5.81 -15.64
N LEU A 103 23.96 5.33 -15.92
CA LEU A 103 23.66 3.89 -16.03
C LEU A 103 24.39 3.22 -17.18
N SER A 104 24.67 3.91 -18.29
CA SER A 104 25.43 3.36 -19.41
C SER A 104 26.90 3.13 -19.06
N LYS A 105 27.48 4.00 -18.23
CA LYS A 105 28.87 3.91 -17.77
C LYS A 105 28.99 2.95 -16.59
N MET A 106 28.12 3.08 -15.58
CA MET A 106 28.22 2.41 -14.28
C MET A 106 27.32 1.18 -14.14
N GLY A 107 26.50 0.86 -15.15
CA GLY A 107 25.53 -0.24 -15.08
C GLY A 107 26.16 -1.60 -14.78
N GLY A 108 27.31 -1.91 -15.39
CA GLY A 108 28.03 -3.16 -15.08
C GLY A 108 28.49 -3.24 -13.63
N PHE A 109 28.97 -2.12 -13.07
CA PHE A 109 29.36 -2.02 -11.67
C PHE A 109 28.16 -2.23 -10.75
N LEU A 110 27.07 -1.51 -11.00
CA LEU A 110 25.82 -1.62 -10.24
C LEU A 110 25.24 -3.02 -10.27
N VAL A 111 25.26 -3.68 -11.43
CA VAL A 111 24.81 -5.07 -11.52
C VAL A 111 25.69 -5.96 -10.65
N ALA A 112 27.01 -5.86 -10.78
CA ALA A 112 27.91 -6.77 -10.09
C ALA A 112 27.95 -6.59 -8.57
N HIS A 113 27.88 -5.35 -8.09
CA HIS A 113 28.12 -5.02 -6.68
C HIS A 113 26.85 -4.71 -5.89
N VAL A 114 25.73 -4.42 -6.55
CA VAL A 114 24.46 -4.12 -5.88
C VAL A 114 23.43 -5.16 -6.26
N TRP A 115 23.10 -5.26 -7.55
CA TRP A 115 21.94 -6.03 -7.98
C TRP A 115 22.12 -7.54 -7.76
N MET A 116 23.27 -8.12 -8.15
CA MET A 116 23.53 -9.56 -7.96
C MET A 116 23.45 -9.99 -6.50
N GLN A 117 23.76 -9.11 -5.54
CA GLN A 117 23.67 -9.41 -4.11
C GLN A 117 22.20 -9.55 -3.66
N LEU A 118 21.32 -8.73 -4.24
CA LEU A 118 19.88 -8.73 -3.91
C LEU A 118 19.11 -9.83 -4.64
N MET A 119 19.65 -10.40 -5.71
CA MET A 119 18.95 -11.40 -6.52
C MET A 119 18.58 -12.69 -5.76
N GLY A 120 19.39 -13.09 -4.78
CA GLY A 120 19.16 -14.30 -3.97
C GLY A 120 18.07 -14.15 -2.91
N THR A 121 17.56 -12.94 -2.70
CA THR A 121 16.60 -12.62 -1.64
C THR A 121 15.21 -13.16 -1.94
N SER A 122 14.39 -13.38 -0.92
CA SER A 122 13.01 -13.88 -1.05
C SER A 122 12.02 -12.79 -1.44
N ALA A 123 12.30 -11.54 -1.07
CA ALA A 123 11.53 -10.35 -1.39
C ALA A 123 12.45 -9.11 -1.41
N LEU A 124 11.98 -8.01 -2.00
CA LEU A 124 12.72 -6.76 -2.12
C LEU A 124 11.95 -5.59 -1.49
N VAL A 125 12.63 -4.80 -0.68
CA VAL A 125 12.21 -3.47 -0.25
C VAL A 125 13.00 -2.43 -1.03
N LEU A 126 12.30 -1.63 -1.85
CA LEU A 126 12.84 -0.46 -2.54
C LEU A 126 12.51 0.79 -1.70
N ASP A 127 13.49 1.36 -1.03
CA ASP A 127 13.31 2.55 -0.19
C ASP A 127 13.55 3.83 -0.99
N LEU A 128 12.47 4.57 -1.23
CA LEU A 128 12.45 5.87 -1.90
C LEU A 128 12.08 7.01 -0.94
N ARG A 129 12.04 6.78 0.38
CA ARG A 129 11.68 7.80 1.39
C ARG A 129 12.57 9.05 1.35
N TYR A 130 13.76 8.93 0.79
CA TYR A 130 14.76 10.00 0.72
C TYR A 130 15.00 10.50 -0.71
N CYS A 131 14.31 9.91 -1.69
CA CYS A 131 14.48 10.21 -3.10
C CYS A 131 13.70 11.47 -3.49
N THR A 132 14.40 12.60 -3.53
CA THR A 132 13.84 13.93 -3.88
C THR A 132 14.21 14.36 -5.29
N ARG A 133 15.09 13.60 -5.95
CA ARG A 133 15.71 13.94 -7.23
C ARG A 133 15.84 12.70 -8.10
N GLY A 134 15.98 12.93 -9.39
CA GLY A 134 16.29 11.87 -10.32
C GLY A 134 16.21 12.33 -11.76
N HIS A 135 16.62 11.45 -12.66
CA HIS A 135 16.52 11.66 -14.08
C HIS A 135 15.47 10.73 -14.70
N VAL A 136 14.54 11.30 -15.46
CA VAL A 136 13.50 10.57 -16.20
C VAL A 136 14.05 9.38 -17.01
N SER A 137 15.22 9.55 -17.61
CA SER A 137 15.88 8.51 -18.41
C SER A 137 16.32 7.27 -17.60
N GLY A 138 16.30 7.34 -16.26
CA GLY A 138 16.51 6.21 -15.36
C GLY A 138 15.26 5.34 -15.13
N ILE A 139 14.05 5.88 -15.35
CA ILE A 139 12.78 5.17 -15.10
C ILE A 139 12.72 3.83 -15.86
N PRO A 140 13.00 3.75 -17.18
CA PRO A 140 12.99 2.49 -17.91
C PRO A 140 13.80 1.39 -17.25
N TYR A 141 14.95 1.72 -16.64
CA TYR A 141 15.84 0.73 -16.05
C TYR A 141 15.23 0.12 -14.80
N VAL A 142 14.80 0.94 -13.83
CA VAL A 142 14.21 0.45 -12.57
C VAL A 142 12.97 -0.40 -12.85
N ILE A 143 12.06 0.13 -13.68
CA ILE A 143 10.83 -0.59 -14.01
C ILE A 143 11.16 -1.90 -14.73
N SER A 144 12.16 -1.93 -15.61
CA SER A 144 12.56 -3.16 -16.30
C SER A 144 13.09 -4.23 -15.36
N TYR A 145 13.96 -3.89 -14.40
CA TYR A 145 14.46 -4.89 -13.44
C TYR A 145 13.36 -5.46 -12.55
N LEU A 146 12.28 -4.72 -12.34
CA LEU A 146 11.14 -5.15 -11.52
C LEU A 146 9.95 -5.65 -12.35
N SER A 147 9.99 -5.59 -13.68
CA SER A 147 8.87 -6.06 -14.51
C SER A 147 8.98 -7.57 -14.78
N PRO A 148 7.84 -8.30 -14.81
CA PRO A 148 7.84 -9.72 -15.11
C PRO A 148 8.16 -9.98 -16.59
N GLY A 149 9.19 -10.78 -16.85
CA GLY A 149 9.53 -11.26 -18.20
C GLY A 149 10.15 -10.22 -19.14
N ASN A 150 10.27 -10.58 -20.42
CA ASN A 150 10.89 -9.74 -21.46
C ASN A 150 9.86 -8.95 -22.29
N THR A 151 8.62 -8.87 -21.83
CA THR A 151 7.58 -8.09 -22.50
C THR A 151 7.91 -6.60 -22.40
N VAL A 152 7.98 -5.94 -23.54
CA VAL A 152 8.13 -4.49 -23.62
C VAL A 152 6.77 -3.86 -23.33
N LEU A 153 6.72 -3.02 -22.30
CA LEU A 153 5.52 -2.38 -21.79
C LEU A 153 5.69 -0.86 -21.88
N HIS A 154 4.66 -0.18 -22.39
CA HIS A 154 4.56 1.28 -22.28
C HIS A 154 4.14 1.61 -20.85
N VAL A 155 4.97 2.32 -20.11
CA VAL A 155 4.75 2.57 -18.69
C VAL A 155 4.39 4.01 -18.39
N ASP A 156 4.85 4.96 -19.22
CA ASP A 156 4.44 6.36 -19.12
C ASP A 156 4.68 7.11 -20.44
N THR A 157 3.99 8.24 -20.64
CA THR A 157 4.32 9.23 -21.67
C THR A 157 4.59 10.56 -21.00
N ILE A 158 5.74 11.17 -21.28
CA ILE A 158 6.15 12.44 -20.70
C ILE A 158 6.02 13.54 -21.75
N TYR A 159 5.26 14.58 -21.43
CA TYR A 159 5.18 15.80 -22.23
C TYR A 159 6.16 16.84 -21.71
N ASP A 160 7.06 17.32 -22.58
CA ASP A 160 7.97 18.44 -22.34
C ASP A 160 7.47 19.69 -23.07
N ARG A 161 7.15 20.73 -22.31
CA ARG A 161 6.57 21.98 -22.82
C ARG A 161 7.58 22.84 -23.61
N PRO A 162 8.83 23.03 -23.17
CA PRO A 162 9.80 23.87 -23.90
C PRO A 162 10.10 23.36 -25.31
N SER A 163 10.34 22.07 -25.47
CA SER A 163 10.53 21.43 -26.78
C SER A 163 9.21 21.14 -27.50
N ASN A 164 8.10 21.15 -26.76
CA ASN A 164 6.77 20.76 -27.22
C ASN A 164 6.75 19.34 -27.81
N THR A 165 7.40 18.41 -27.11
CA THR A 165 7.49 17.00 -27.51
C THR A 165 6.88 16.08 -26.46
N THR A 166 6.45 14.90 -26.90
CA THR A 166 6.05 13.80 -26.03
C THR A 166 7.03 12.65 -26.20
N THR A 167 7.57 12.15 -25.11
CA THR A 167 8.47 11.00 -25.09
C THR A 167 7.79 9.84 -24.38
N GLU A 168 7.65 8.72 -25.05
CA GLU A 168 7.15 7.49 -24.45
C GLU A 168 8.25 6.79 -23.66
N ILE A 169 7.89 6.27 -22.49
CA ILE A 169 8.74 5.53 -21.58
C ILE A 169 8.34 4.06 -21.66
N TRP A 170 9.25 3.25 -22.16
CA TRP A 170 9.06 1.82 -22.38
C TRP A 170 10.00 1.02 -21.48
N THR A 171 9.57 -0.17 -21.04
CA THR A 171 10.51 -1.13 -20.46
C THR A 171 11.52 -1.59 -21.51
N LEU A 172 12.75 -1.84 -21.06
CA LEU A 172 13.84 -2.33 -21.90
C LEU A 172 13.54 -3.78 -22.31
N PRO A 173 13.79 -4.18 -23.56
CA PRO A 173 13.64 -5.58 -23.99
C PRO A 173 14.65 -6.49 -23.28
N LYS A 174 15.83 -5.96 -22.99
CA LYS A 174 16.92 -6.65 -22.27
C LYS A 174 17.53 -5.71 -21.24
N VAL A 175 17.79 -6.24 -20.05
CA VAL A 175 18.58 -5.58 -19.01
C VAL A 175 19.96 -6.24 -18.90
N PRO A 176 21.01 -5.49 -18.54
CA PRO A 176 22.24 -6.09 -18.04
C PRO A 176 21.96 -6.99 -16.82
N GLY A 177 22.61 -8.14 -16.68
CA GLY A 177 22.28 -9.09 -15.62
C GLY A 177 20.92 -9.77 -15.82
N GLN A 178 20.13 -9.91 -14.75
CA GLN A 178 18.86 -10.62 -14.74
C GLN A 178 17.77 -9.78 -14.06
N ARG A 179 16.50 -9.95 -14.46
CA ARG A 179 15.36 -9.28 -13.79
C ARG A 179 15.05 -9.93 -12.44
N TYR A 180 14.44 -9.17 -11.54
CA TYR A 180 13.92 -9.72 -10.30
C TYR A 180 12.73 -10.63 -10.61
N SER A 181 12.62 -11.75 -9.88
CA SER A 181 11.59 -12.74 -10.19
C SER A 181 10.18 -12.16 -10.07
N ALA A 182 9.31 -12.50 -11.01
CA ALA A 182 7.90 -12.15 -10.98
C ALA A 182 7.22 -12.62 -9.68
N ASP A 183 7.65 -13.77 -9.16
CA ASP A 183 7.05 -14.42 -7.99
C ASP A 183 7.53 -13.86 -6.65
N LYS A 184 8.58 -13.03 -6.67
CA LYS A 184 9.13 -12.41 -5.46
C LYS A 184 8.44 -11.08 -5.21
N ASP A 185 7.98 -10.89 -3.98
CA ASP A 185 7.32 -9.68 -3.55
C ASP A 185 8.23 -8.46 -3.60
N VAL A 186 7.65 -7.31 -3.95
CA VAL A 186 8.32 -6.02 -3.93
C VAL A 186 7.49 -5.05 -3.09
N VAL A 187 8.14 -4.36 -2.16
CA VAL A 187 7.53 -3.27 -1.39
C VAL A 187 8.30 -1.99 -1.68
N VAL A 188 7.59 -0.89 -1.93
CA VAL A 188 8.19 0.44 -2.10
C VAL A 188 7.91 1.27 -0.86
N LEU A 189 8.95 1.83 -0.25
CA LEU A 189 8.81 2.75 0.88
C LEU A 189 8.76 4.19 0.39
N THR A 190 7.83 4.97 0.94
CA THR A 190 7.59 6.36 0.56
C THR A 190 7.48 7.27 1.77
N SER A 191 7.87 8.54 1.60
CA SER A 191 7.65 9.61 2.57
C SER A 191 7.02 10.82 1.89
N SER A 192 6.60 11.80 2.69
CA SER A 192 6.20 13.14 2.23
C SER A 192 7.27 13.91 1.47
N ARG A 193 8.53 13.44 1.48
CA ARG A 193 9.66 14.00 0.70
C ARG A 193 9.97 13.19 -0.56
N THR A 194 9.33 12.06 -0.79
CA THR A 194 9.52 11.31 -2.05
C THR A 194 8.97 12.18 -3.19
N GLY A 195 9.83 12.55 -4.14
CA GLY A 195 9.54 13.62 -5.10
C GLY A 195 9.93 13.29 -6.54
N GLY A 196 9.15 13.80 -7.49
CA GLY A 196 9.48 13.80 -8.92
C GLY A 196 9.58 12.40 -9.52
N VAL A 197 10.74 12.05 -10.07
CA VAL A 197 10.98 10.76 -10.74
C VAL A 197 10.71 9.56 -9.82
N ALA A 198 10.94 9.69 -8.51
CA ALA A 198 10.65 8.64 -7.54
C ALA A 198 9.15 8.39 -7.38
N GLU A 199 8.34 9.44 -7.46
CA GLU A 199 6.88 9.35 -7.45
C GLU A 199 6.39 8.62 -8.70
N ASP A 200 6.98 8.91 -9.86
CA ASP A 200 6.61 8.25 -11.11
C ASP A 200 6.92 6.74 -11.10
N ILE A 201 8.11 6.36 -10.63
CA ILE A 201 8.47 4.93 -10.43
C ILE A 201 7.48 4.25 -9.46
N THR A 202 7.18 4.91 -8.34
CA THR A 202 6.25 4.38 -7.34
C THR A 202 4.86 4.21 -7.95
N TYR A 203 4.38 5.20 -8.69
CA TYR A 203 3.08 5.19 -9.36
C TYR A 203 3.00 4.06 -10.39
N ILE A 204 4.00 3.95 -11.28
CA ILE A 204 4.07 2.89 -12.29
C ILE A 204 4.05 1.50 -11.65
N LEU A 205 4.91 1.25 -10.65
CA LEU A 205 4.97 -0.06 -9.97
C LEU A 205 3.66 -0.39 -9.25
N LYS A 206 2.98 0.62 -8.69
CA LYS A 206 1.67 0.47 -8.07
C LYS A 206 0.59 0.12 -9.10
N GLN A 207 0.52 0.85 -10.22
CA GLN A 207 -0.46 0.61 -11.28
C GLN A 207 -0.28 -0.75 -11.94
N MET A 208 0.97 -1.19 -12.10
CA MET A 208 1.31 -2.52 -12.60
C MET A 208 1.00 -3.65 -11.61
N ARG A 209 0.54 -3.34 -10.39
CA ARG A 209 0.40 -4.27 -9.27
C ARG A 209 1.70 -5.05 -8.99
N ARG A 210 2.84 -4.43 -9.28
CA ARG A 210 4.15 -5.04 -9.10
C ARG A 210 4.67 -4.85 -7.67
N ALA A 211 4.32 -3.74 -7.04
CA ALA A 211 4.76 -3.43 -5.70
C ALA A 211 3.63 -2.94 -4.79
N ILE A 212 3.76 -3.24 -3.51
CA ILE A 212 2.94 -2.68 -2.44
C ILE A 212 3.62 -1.39 -1.98
N VAL A 213 2.91 -0.26 -2.00
CA VAL A 213 3.47 1.03 -1.55
C VAL A 213 3.15 1.21 -0.06
N VAL A 214 4.16 1.45 0.76
CA VAL A 214 4.04 1.57 2.21
C VAL A 214 4.70 2.87 2.68
N GLY A 215 4.05 3.60 3.57
CA GLY A 215 4.58 4.84 4.13
C GLY A 215 3.60 6.00 4.01
N GLU A 216 4.11 7.17 3.69
CA GLU A 216 3.31 8.39 3.59
C GLU A 216 2.90 8.68 2.15
N ARG A 217 1.92 9.57 1.99
CA ARG A 217 1.64 10.19 0.69
C ARG A 217 2.87 10.98 0.25
N THR A 218 3.26 10.83 -1.02
CA THR A 218 4.43 11.51 -1.59
C THR A 218 4.18 13.01 -1.80
N GLU A 219 5.23 13.76 -2.17
CA GLU A 219 5.21 15.22 -2.25
C GLU A 219 4.12 15.78 -3.20
N GLY A 220 3.86 15.11 -4.31
CA GLY A 220 3.03 15.63 -5.39
C GLY A 220 3.74 16.69 -6.22
N GLY A 221 5.03 16.49 -6.47
CA GLY A 221 5.88 17.45 -7.16
C GLY A 221 5.63 17.51 -8.68
N ALA A 222 6.71 17.76 -9.42
CA ALA A 222 6.76 17.69 -10.87
C ALA A 222 7.99 16.88 -11.31
N LEU A 223 7.94 16.30 -12.51
CA LEU A 223 9.10 15.62 -13.08
C LEU A 223 10.28 16.55 -13.34
N ASP A 224 10.00 17.77 -13.80
CA ASP A 224 11.01 18.80 -14.04
C ASP A 224 10.46 20.20 -13.72
N LEU A 225 11.17 20.90 -12.85
CA LEU A 225 10.93 22.30 -12.49
C LEU A 225 12.08 23.14 -13.05
N GLN A 226 11.75 24.12 -13.89
CA GLN A 226 12.73 25.10 -14.33
C GLN A 226 12.56 26.40 -13.60
N LYS A 227 13.69 26.94 -13.16
CA LYS A 227 13.78 28.27 -12.57
C LYS A 227 14.34 29.25 -13.60
N LEU A 228 13.46 30.08 -14.13
CA LEU A 228 13.73 30.99 -15.25
C LEU A 228 13.89 32.41 -14.73
N ARG A 229 15.01 33.07 -15.03
CA ARG A 229 15.18 34.49 -14.71
C ARG A 229 14.25 35.34 -15.59
N ILE A 230 13.56 36.30 -14.98
CA ILE A 230 12.65 37.21 -15.70
C ILE A 230 13.45 38.39 -16.24
N GLY A 231 13.82 38.32 -17.52
CA GLY A 231 14.58 39.36 -18.22
C GLY A 231 15.92 39.66 -17.54
N GLN A 232 16.20 40.96 -17.33
CA GLN A 232 17.42 41.41 -16.64
C GLN A 232 17.21 41.68 -15.14
N SER A 233 16.06 41.29 -14.58
CA SER A 233 15.69 41.55 -13.18
C SER A 233 16.22 40.47 -12.23
N ASN A 234 16.09 40.71 -10.92
CA ASN A 234 16.36 39.70 -9.89
C ASN A 234 15.13 38.83 -9.57
N PHE A 235 14.09 38.87 -10.41
CA PHE A 235 12.94 37.97 -10.29
C PHE A 235 13.16 36.67 -11.07
N PHE A 236 12.68 35.58 -10.50
CA PHE A 236 12.68 34.25 -11.12
C PHE A 236 11.28 33.67 -11.12
N LEU A 237 10.95 32.91 -12.17
CA LEU A 237 9.77 32.07 -12.28
C LEU A 237 10.21 30.61 -12.15
N THR A 238 9.78 29.93 -11.10
CA THR A 238 9.83 28.47 -11.01
C THR A 238 8.54 27.92 -11.61
N VAL A 239 8.69 27.05 -12.62
CA VAL A 239 7.56 26.52 -13.40
C VAL A 239 7.78 25.04 -13.73
N PRO A 240 6.75 24.17 -13.57
CA PRO A 240 6.80 22.82 -14.11
C PRO A 240 6.81 22.88 -15.64
N VAL A 241 7.85 22.30 -16.23
CA VAL A 241 8.05 22.30 -17.68
C VAL A 241 7.73 20.96 -18.32
N SER A 242 7.67 19.90 -17.52
CA SER A 242 7.37 18.56 -17.97
C SER A 242 6.31 17.94 -17.08
N ARG A 243 5.50 17.05 -17.67
CA ARG A 243 4.54 16.26 -16.92
C ARG A 243 4.39 14.84 -17.44
N SER A 244 4.09 13.92 -16.54
CA SER A 244 3.61 12.58 -16.83
C SER A 244 2.18 12.63 -17.37
N LEU A 245 1.86 11.79 -18.35
CA LEU A 245 0.52 11.63 -18.95
C LEU A 245 -0.07 10.24 -18.71
N GLY A 246 0.69 9.33 -18.08
CA GLY A 246 0.38 7.92 -17.99
C GLY A 246 0.57 7.16 -19.31
N PRO A 247 0.42 5.83 -19.28
CA PRO A 247 0.67 4.95 -20.43
C PRO A 247 -0.37 5.08 -21.56
N LEU A 248 -1.50 5.75 -21.32
CA LEU A 248 -2.53 5.99 -22.35
C LEU A 248 -2.42 7.39 -22.98
N GLY A 249 -1.51 8.24 -22.51
CA GLY A 249 -1.23 9.57 -23.09
C GLY A 249 -2.35 10.62 -22.99
N GLY A 250 -3.51 10.28 -22.42
CA GLY A 250 -4.69 11.15 -22.33
C GLY A 250 -5.00 11.72 -20.93
N GLY A 251 -4.04 11.67 -20.00
CA GLY A 251 -4.27 11.69 -18.55
C GLY A 251 -5.06 12.87 -17.95
N SER A 252 -6.13 12.54 -17.23
CA SER A 252 -6.76 13.37 -16.19
C SER A 252 -6.45 12.89 -14.75
N GLN A 253 -5.80 11.72 -14.61
CA GLN A 253 -5.39 11.14 -13.33
C GLN A 253 -3.91 10.73 -13.38
N THR A 254 -3.05 11.60 -12.88
CA THR A 254 -1.63 11.33 -12.66
C THR A 254 -1.27 11.58 -11.19
N TRP A 255 -0.07 11.19 -10.78
CA TRP A 255 0.42 11.42 -9.43
C TRP A 255 0.84 12.88 -9.20
N GLU A 256 1.02 13.69 -10.23
CA GLU A 256 1.48 15.06 -10.09
C GLU A 256 0.46 15.95 -9.37
N GLY A 257 0.96 16.85 -8.51
CA GLY A 257 0.13 17.73 -7.68
C GLY A 257 -0.52 17.01 -6.49
N SER A 258 -0.98 15.78 -6.66
CA SER A 258 -1.55 15.00 -5.56
C SER A 258 -0.50 14.18 -4.82
N GLY A 259 0.56 13.72 -5.46
CA GLY A 259 1.41 12.65 -4.98
C GLY A 259 0.75 11.28 -5.10
N VAL A 260 1.55 10.24 -4.89
CA VAL A 260 1.14 8.84 -4.83
C VAL A 260 0.62 8.55 -3.43
N LEU A 261 -0.65 8.14 -3.36
CA LEU A 261 -1.21 7.58 -2.13
C LEU A 261 -0.61 6.18 -1.87
N PRO A 262 -0.14 5.87 -0.66
CA PRO A 262 0.37 4.54 -0.33
C PRO A 262 -0.77 3.51 -0.35
N CYS A 263 -0.43 2.23 -0.54
CA CYS A 263 -1.34 1.11 -0.32
C CYS A 263 -1.60 0.91 1.18
N VAL A 264 -0.56 1.15 2.00
CA VAL A 264 -0.63 1.10 3.46
C VAL A 264 -0.04 2.39 4.03
N GLY A 265 -0.91 3.25 4.55
CA GLY A 265 -0.53 4.50 5.18
C GLY A 265 0.11 4.27 6.55
N THR A 266 1.33 4.77 6.75
CA THR A 266 2.06 4.72 8.03
C THR A 266 3.14 5.82 8.05
N PRO A 267 3.57 6.35 9.21
CA PRO A 267 4.69 7.28 9.27
C PRO A 267 5.94 6.72 8.58
N ALA A 268 6.70 7.58 7.89
CA ALA A 268 7.85 7.15 7.08
C ALA A 268 8.88 6.36 7.89
N GLU A 269 9.05 6.65 9.18
CA GLU A 269 9.96 5.96 10.09
C GLU A 269 9.52 4.51 10.35
N GLN A 270 8.22 4.24 10.36
CA GLN A 270 7.62 2.92 10.61
C GLN A 270 7.41 2.10 9.32
N ALA A 271 7.63 2.71 8.15
CA ALA A 271 7.34 2.09 6.86
C ALA A 271 8.12 0.79 6.63
N LEU A 272 9.40 0.73 7.05
CA LEU A 272 10.22 -0.46 6.90
C LEU A 272 9.71 -1.61 7.78
N GLU A 273 9.40 -1.35 9.04
CA GLU A 273 8.85 -2.34 9.96
C GLU A 273 7.54 -2.92 9.40
N LYS A 274 6.64 -2.03 8.95
CA LYS A 274 5.36 -2.44 8.35
C LYS A 274 5.57 -3.27 7.07
N ALA A 275 6.53 -2.90 6.24
CA ALA A 275 6.89 -3.67 5.05
C ALA A 275 7.38 -5.09 5.39
N LEU A 276 8.25 -5.22 6.39
CA LEU A 276 8.75 -6.53 6.83
C LEU A 276 7.65 -7.41 7.41
N ALA A 277 6.68 -6.82 8.14
CA ALA A 277 5.51 -7.53 8.62
C ALA A 277 4.63 -8.06 7.47
N ILE A 278 4.38 -7.23 6.45
CA ILE A 278 3.66 -7.63 5.23
C ILE A 278 4.36 -8.80 4.54
N LEU A 279 5.68 -8.69 4.32
CA LEU A 279 6.47 -9.74 3.66
C LEU A 279 6.48 -11.04 4.47
N THR A 280 6.53 -10.95 5.79
CA THR A 280 6.46 -12.13 6.68
C THR A 280 5.13 -12.85 6.52
N LEU A 281 4.02 -12.11 6.54
CA LEU A 281 2.67 -12.65 6.32
C LEU A 281 2.57 -13.32 4.95
N ARG A 282 3.00 -12.63 3.89
CA ARG A 282 2.91 -13.12 2.50
C ARG A 282 3.72 -14.38 2.28
N ARG A 283 4.90 -14.49 2.91
CA ARG A 283 5.71 -15.71 2.90
C ARG A 283 5.01 -16.90 3.56
N ALA A 284 4.25 -16.66 4.64
CA ALA A 284 3.51 -17.72 5.33
C ALA A 284 2.21 -18.13 4.63
N LEU A 285 1.68 -17.25 3.78
CA LEU A 285 0.34 -17.34 3.20
C LEU A 285 0.07 -18.64 2.42
N PRO A 286 0.95 -19.15 1.53
CA PRO A 286 0.68 -20.39 0.81
C PRO A 286 0.46 -21.58 1.77
N GLY A 287 1.25 -21.63 2.85
CA GLY A 287 1.11 -22.68 3.88
C GLY A 287 -0.16 -22.52 4.72
N VAL A 288 -0.60 -21.30 4.98
CA VAL A 288 -1.88 -21.03 5.67
C VAL A 288 -3.05 -21.48 4.81
N VAL A 289 -3.05 -21.10 3.53
CA VAL A 289 -4.11 -21.47 2.58
C VAL A 289 -4.19 -22.99 2.41
N HIS A 290 -3.05 -23.66 2.28
CA HIS A 290 -3.03 -25.11 2.15
C HIS A 290 -3.62 -25.82 3.38
N ARG A 291 -3.23 -25.41 4.59
CA ARG A 291 -3.80 -25.98 5.83
C ARG A 291 -5.29 -25.70 5.97
N LEU A 292 -5.75 -24.54 5.51
CA LEU A 292 -7.17 -24.20 5.50
C LEU A 292 -7.95 -25.10 4.52
N GLN A 293 -7.38 -25.37 3.34
CA GLN A 293 -7.96 -26.31 2.39
C GLN A 293 -8.10 -27.72 2.98
N ASP A 294 -7.04 -28.23 3.62
CA ASP A 294 -7.08 -29.53 4.29
C ASP A 294 -8.15 -29.56 5.40
N ALA A 295 -8.21 -28.51 6.24
CA ALA A 295 -9.21 -28.42 7.31
C ALA A 295 -10.65 -28.40 6.78
N LEU A 296 -10.91 -27.69 5.67
CA LEU A 296 -12.23 -27.69 5.04
C LEU A 296 -12.58 -29.07 4.46
N GLN A 297 -11.59 -29.79 3.93
CA GLN A 297 -11.81 -31.12 3.37
C GLN A 297 -12.09 -32.17 4.46
N ASP A 298 -11.41 -32.07 5.59
CA ASP A 298 -11.47 -33.06 6.66
C ASP A 298 -12.64 -32.84 7.64
N TYR A 299 -13.00 -31.58 7.91
CA TYR A 299 -13.91 -31.24 9.02
C TYR A 299 -15.20 -30.53 8.61
N TYR A 300 -15.30 -29.96 7.41
CA TYR A 300 -16.49 -29.20 7.04
C TYR A 300 -17.67 -30.13 6.71
N THR A 301 -18.80 -29.93 7.40
CA THR A 301 -19.93 -30.87 7.36
C THR A 301 -20.80 -30.75 6.11
N LEU A 302 -20.83 -29.57 5.46
CA LEU A 302 -21.52 -29.35 4.18
C LEU A 302 -20.60 -29.76 3.02
N VAL A 303 -20.38 -31.07 2.88
CA VAL A 303 -19.39 -31.68 1.97
C VAL A 303 -19.59 -31.26 0.51
N GLU A 304 -20.83 -31.04 0.09
CA GLU A 304 -21.17 -30.58 -1.27
C GLU A 304 -20.62 -29.19 -1.61
N ARG A 305 -20.31 -28.37 -0.59
CA ARG A 305 -19.75 -27.02 -0.77
C ARG A 305 -18.22 -27.02 -0.82
N VAL A 306 -17.56 -28.08 -0.33
CA VAL A 306 -16.09 -28.17 -0.25
C VAL A 306 -15.40 -27.93 -1.59
N PRO A 307 -15.80 -28.56 -2.73
CA PRO A 307 -15.13 -28.32 -4.01
C PRO A 307 -15.15 -26.84 -4.44
N ALA A 308 -16.26 -26.13 -4.18
CA ALA A 308 -16.39 -24.72 -4.51
C ALA A 308 -15.49 -23.85 -3.61
N LEU A 309 -15.40 -24.17 -2.31
CA LEU A 309 -14.52 -23.48 -1.37
C LEU A 309 -13.04 -23.65 -1.73
N LEU A 310 -12.62 -24.88 -2.05
CA LEU A 310 -11.24 -25.18 -2.46
C LEU A 310 -10.88 -24.43 -3.76
N HIS A 311 -11.80 -24.43 -4.74
CA HIS A 311 -11.63 -23.67 -5.98
C HIS A 311 -11.53 -22.16 -5.72
N HIS A 312 -12.34 -21.61 -4.82
CA HIS A 312 -12.27 -20.21 -4.44
C HIS A 312 -10.91 -19.86 -3.82
N LEU A 313 -10.46 -20.63 -2.83
CA LEU A 313 -9.17 -20.43 -2.16
C LEU A 313 -7.98 -20.51 -3.12
N ALA A 314 -8.05 -21.38 -4.13
CA ALA A 314 -7.00 -21.53 -5.14
C ALA A 314 -6.92 -20.34 -6.12
N ASN A 315 -8.04 -19.64 -6.37
CA ASN A 315 -8.13 -18.56 -7.35
C ASN A 315 -8.22 -17.15 -6.73
N MET A 316 -8.17 -17.07 -5.40
CA MET A 316 -8.25 -15.81 -4.67
C MET A 316 -7.01 -14.94 -4.95
N ASP A 317 -7.22 -13.64 -5.18
CA ASP A 317 -6.13 -12.68 -5.41
C ASP A 317 -5.47 -12.25 -4.09
N TYR A 318 -4.48 -13.04 -3.69
CA TYR A 318 -3.66 -12.77 -2.50
C TYR A 318 -2.65 -11.63 -2.68
N SER A 319 -2.46 -11.08 -3.89
CA SER A 319 -1.51 -9.97 -4.11
C SER A 319 -1.88 -8.70 -3.34
N THR A 320 -3.16 -8.57 -2.99
CA THR A 320 -3.71 -7.42 -2.27
C THR A 320 -3.64 -7.54 -0.75
N VAL A 321 -3.16 -8.66 -0.20
CA VAL A 321 -3.11 -8.91 1.25
C VAL A 321 -1.97 -8.11 1.88
N VAL A 322 -2.32 -7.24 2.82
CA VAL A 322 -1.39 -6.31 3.50
C VAL A 322 -1.40 -6.39 5.03
N SER A 323 -2.30 -7.17 5.62
CA SER A 323 -2.31 -7.45 7.07
C SER A 323 -3.05 -8.76 7.36
N GLU A 324 -2.86 -9.28 8.57
CA GLU A 324 -3.60 -10.46 9.04
C GLU A 324 -5.11 -10.20 9.10
N GLU A 325 -5.51 -9.01 9.57
CA GLU A 325 -6.90 -8.57 9.59
C GLU A 325 -7.51 -8.51 8.19
N ASP A 326 -6.77 -7.97 7.21
CA ASP A 326 -7.18 -7.92 5.81
C ASP A 326 -7.33 -9.33 5.23
N LEU A 327 -6.38 -10.24 5.53
CA LEU A 327 -6.46 -11.64 5.13
C LEU A 327 -7.72 -12.31 5.72
N VAL A 328 -7.94 -12.20 7.02
CA VAL A 328 -9.08 -12.78 7.72
C VAL A 328 -10.39 -12.25 7.16
N THR A 329 -10.48 -10.94 6.95
CA THR A 329 -11.67 -10.29 6.38
C THR A 329 -11.98 -10.83 4.99
N LYS A 330 -10.97 -10.91 4.12
CA LYS A 330 -11.16 -11.42 2.75
C LYS A 330 -11.49 -12.91 2.72
N LEU A 331 -10.83 -13.73 3.56
CA LEU A 331 -11.13 -15.15 3.69
C LEU A 331 -12.58 -15.35 4.17
N ASN A 332 -13.00 -14.68 5.23
CA ASN A 332 -14.37 -14.79 5.75
C ASN A 332 -15.40 -14.38 4.72
N ALA A 333 -15.21 -13.22 4.08
CA ALA A 333 -16.12 -12.75 3.03
C ALA A 333 -16.25 -13.77 1.88
N GLY A 334 -15.13 -14.32 1.42
CA GLY A 334 -15.10 -15.31 0.34
C GLY A 334 -15.74 -16.65 0.73
N LEU A 335 -15.32 -17.21 1.86
CA LEU A 335 -15.78 -18.51 2.35
C LEU A 335 -17.29 -18.49 2.66
N GLN A 336 -17.79 -17.45 3.34
CA GLN A 336 -19.21 -17.34 3.67
C GLN A 336 -20.07 -17.15 2.42
N THR A 337 -19.59 -16.36 1.45
CA THR A 337 -20.32 -16.16 0.18
C THR A 337 -20.42 -17.47 -0.61
N VAL A 338 -19.34 -18.25 -0.67
CA VAL A 338 -19.29 -19.50 -1.46
C VAL A 338 -20.03 -20.65 -0.77
N SER A 339 -19.93 -20.74 0.56
CA SER A 339 -20.62 -21.78 1.33
C SER A 339 -22.10 -21.51 1.58
N GLU A 340 -22.51 -20.23 1.54
CA GLU A 340 -23.79 -19.76 2.08
C GLU A 340 -23.95 -20.08 3.59
N ASP A 341 -22.83 -20.29 4.30
CA ASP A 341 -22.79 -20.61 5.73
C ASP A 341 -22.13 -19.46 6.53
N PRO A 342 -22.92 -18.61 7.22
CA PRO A 342 -22.37 -17.50 7.99
C PRO A 342 -21.56 -17.95 9.21
N ARG A 343 -21.64 -19.23 9.60
CA ARG A 343 -20.92 -19.79 10.75
C ARG A 343 -19.49 -20.20 10.39
N LEU A 344 -19.17 -20.35 9.10
CA LEU A 344 -17.82 -20.66 8.66
C LEU A 344 -16.93 -19.42 8.84
N LEU A 345 -16.00 -19.48 9.79
CA LEU A 345 -15.18 -18.36 10.22
C LEU A 345 -13.71 -18.77 10.35
N VAL A 346 -12.84 -17.89 9.87
CA VAL A 346 -11.41 -17.85 10.12
C VAL A 346 -11.16 -16.71 11.11
N ARG A 347 -10.35 -16.97 12.14
CA ARG A 347 -9.90 -15.96 13.11
C ARG A 347 -8.39 -15.98 13.19
N ALA A 348 -7.76 -14.80 13.26
CA ALA A 348 -6.36 -14.70 13.65
C ALA A 348 -6.28 -14.81 15.18
N VAL A 349 -5.48 -15.75 15.68
CA VAL A 349 -5.18 -15.84 17.11
C VAL A 349 -3.98 -14.94 17.36
N GLY A 350 -4.16 -13.84 18.09
CA GLY A 350 -3.07 -12.95 18.47
C GLY A 350 -1.99 -13.69 19.26
N PRO A 351 -0.81 -13.08 19.47
CA PRO A 351 0.12 -13.58 20.48
C PRO A 351 -0.69 -13.67 21.77
N ARG A 352 -0.75 -14.87 22.38
CA ARG A 352 -1.38 -15.06 23.68
C ARG A 352 -0.72 -14.10 24.66
N GLU A 353 -1.26 -12.89 24.80
CA GLU A 353 -1.19 -12.20 26.06
C GLU A 353 -1.77 -13.19 27.05
N THR A 354 -0.98 -13.51 28.05
CA THR A 354 -1.46 -14.16 29.26
C THR A 354 -2.33 -13.15 30.00
N SER A 355 -3.41 -12.68 29.37
CA SER A 355 -4.52 -12.04 30.04
C SER A 355 -5.38 -13.17 30.59
N SER A 356 -5.02 -13.62 31.78
CA SER A 356 -5.99 -14.17 32.71
C SER A 356 -7.01 -13.07 33.03
N GLY A 357 -8.02 -12.96 32.18
CA GLY A 357 -9.23 -12.16 32.37
C GLY A 357 -10.30 -12.79 31.49
N PRO A 358 -11.43 -13.24 32.03
CA PRO A 358 -12.42 -13.94 31.23
C PRO A 358 -13.02 -12.93 30.24
N GLU A 359 -12.72 -13.11 28.96
CA GLU A 359 -13.58 -12.59 27.90
C GLU A 359 -14.95 -13.21 28.11
N VAL A 360 -15.95 -12.37 28.36
CA VAL A 360 -17.35 -12.77 28.38
C VAL A 360 -17.80 -12.93 26.91
N GLU A 361 -17.17 -13.83 26.17
CA GLU A 361 -17.93 -14.68 25.26
C GLU A 361 -18.53 -15.76 26.17
N ALA A 362 -19.83 -16.00 26.09
CA ALA A 362 -20.48 -17.12 26.77
C ALA A 362 -20.04 -18.43 26.09
N ASP A 363 -18.75 -18.72 26.12
CA ASP A 363 -18.22 -20.06 25.99
C ASP A 363 -18.34 -20.62 27.41
N ASP A 364 -19.43 -21.36 27.65
CA ASP A 364 -19.52 -22.19 28.85
C ASP A 364 -18.19 -22.97 28.93
N PRO A 365 -17.49 -22.99 30.08
CA PRO A 365 -16.35 -23.89 30.24
C PRO A 365 -16.80 -25.29 29.81
N PRO A 366 -15.93 -26.19 29.30
CA PRO A 366 -16.34 -27.55 28.99
C PRO A 366 -17.05 -28.05 30.24
N VAL A 367 -18.38 -28.15 30.13
CA VAL A 367 -19.23 -28.37 31.29
C VAL A 367 -18.76 -29.72 31.75
N VAL A 368 -18.11 -29.75 32.92
CA VAL A 368 -17.99 -30.99 33.67
C VAL A 368 -19.44 -31.45 33.76
N ASP A 369 -19.78 -32.50 33.03
CA ASP A 369 -21.13 -33.07 33.06
C ASP A 369 -21.52 -33.10 34.53
N PRO A 370 -22.56 -32.35 34.94
CA PRO A 370 -22.89 -32.27 36.35
C PRO A 370 -23.19 -33.69 36.76
N GLU A 371 -22.29 -34.25 37.57
CA GLU A 371 -22.37 -35.63 38.03
C GLU A 371 -23.78 -35.78 38.63
N VAL A 372 -24.61 -36.63 38.03
CA VAL A 372 -26.04 -36.66 38.37
C VAL A 372 -26.15 -36.86 39.88
N PRO A 373 -26.74 -35.92 40.63
CA PRO A 373 -26.75 -36.00 42.09
C PRO A 373 -27.32 -37.35 42.52
N LYS A 374 -26.68 -38.06 43.45
CA LYS A 374 -27.19 -39.37 43.89
C LYS A 374 -28.45 -39.25 44.76
N ASP A 375 -28.71 -38.06 45.27
CA ASP A 375 -29.86 -37.75 46.11
C ASP A 375 -31.09 -37.36 45.26
N GLU A 376 -32.26 -37.94 45.56
CA GLU A 376 -33.49 -37.70 44.81
C GLU A 376 -33.99 -36.25 44.89
N THR A 377 -33.80 -35.58 46.04
CA THR A 377 -34.24 -34.18 46.19
C THR A 377 -33.36 -33.23 45.40
N ALA A 378 -32.06 -33.53 45.32
CA ALA A 378 -31.13 -32.81 44.46
C ALA A 378 -31.41 -33.04 42.96
N ARG A 379 -31.85 -34.25 42.56
CA ARG A 379 -32.29 -34.52 41.18
C ARG A 379 -33.54 -33.72 40.81
N GLN A 380 -34.55 -33.70 41.67
CA GLN A 380 -35.76 -32.91 41.44
C GLN A 380 -35.44 -31.41 41.34
N ALA A 381 -34.64 -30.88 42.27
CA ALA A 381 -34.24 -29.46 42.26
C ALA A 381 -33.43 -29.09 40.99
N LEU A 382 -32.62 -30.00 40.48
CA LEU A 382 -31.90 -29.82 39.22
C LEU A 382 -32.89 -29.70 38.05
N VAL A 383 -33.83 -30.64 37.92
CA VAL A 383 -34.86 -30.58 36.85
C VAL A 383 -35.72 -29.32 36.98
N ASP A 384 -36.07 -28.91 38.21
CA ASP A 384 -36.83 -27.68 38.48
C ASP A 384 -36.11 -26.41 38.05
N SER A 385 -34.78 -26.40 38.18
CA SER A 385 -33.96 -25.27 37.73
C SER A 385 -33.83 -25.18 36.21
N VAL A 386 -33.86 -26.32 35.51
CA VAL A 386 -33.60 -26.42 34.07
C VAL A 386 -34.89 -26.29 33.26
N PHE A 387 -35.99 -26.89 33.71
CA PHE A 387 -37.26 -26.95 32.98
C PHE A 387 -38.31 -26.04 33.61
N GLN A 388 -38.72 -25.03 32.85
CA GLN A 388 -39.84 -24.14 33.17
C GLN A 388 -41.05 -24.52 32.35
N VAL A 389 -42.16 -24.81 33.02
CA VAL A 389 -43.39 -25.32 32.41
C VAL A 389 -44.56 -24.45 32.85
N SER A 390 -45.43 -24.08 31.92
CA SER A 390 -46.69 -23.41 32.25
C SER A 390 -47.77 -23.68 31.20
N VAL A 391 -49.04 -23.67 31.62
CA VAL A 391 -50.18 -23.75 30.70
C VAL A 391 -50.77 -22.34 30.54
N LEU A 392 -50.63 -21.79 29.34
CA LEU A 392 -51.10 -20.46 29.00
C LEU A 392 -52.61 -20.46 28.65
N PRO A 393 -53.29 -19.30 28.69
CA PRO A 393 -54.70 -19.19 28.31
C PRO A 393 -55.00 -19.79 26.94
N GLY A 394 -56.10 -20.52 26.82
CA GLY A 394 -56.45 -21.25 25.59
C GLY A 394 -55.84 -22.65 25.49
N ASN A 395 -55.38 -23.22 26.61
CA ASN A 395 -54.82 -24.57 26.68
C ASN A 395 -53.55 -24.76 25.83
N VAL A 396 -52.65 -23.77 25.86
CA VAL A 396 -51.37 -23.77 25.14
C VAL A 396 -50.24 -24.08 26.13
N GLY A 397 -49.51 -25.17 25.91
CA GLY A 397 -48.34 -25.51 26.72
C GLY A 397 -47.12 -24.65 26.39
N TYR A 398 -46.45 -24.13 27.41
CA TYR A 398 -45.16 -23.46 27.32
C TYR A 398 -44.11 -24.28 28.07
N LEU A 399 -43.05 -24.63 27.35
CA LEU A 399 -41.88 -25.33 27.87
C LEU A 399 -40.63 -24.53 27.51
N ARG A 400 -39.84 -24.16 28.50
CA ARG A 400 -38.52 -23.55 28.34
C ARG A 400 -37.48 -24.37 29.08
N PHE A 401 -36.38 -24.62 28.40
CA PHE A 401 -35.14 -25.13 28.96
C PHE A 401 -33.98 -24.53 28.16
N ASP A 402 -32.83 -24.38 28.79
CA ASP A 402 -31.65 -23.70 28.23
C ASP A 402 -30.46 -24.63 27.98
N ARG A 403 -30.61 -25.92 28.32
CA ARG A 403 -29.54 -26.92 28.20
C ARG A 403 -30.09 -28.26 27.71
N PHE A 404 -29.29 -28.96 26.92
CA PHE A 404 -29.51 -30.36 26.56
C PHE A 404 -28.54 -31.21 27.38
N ALA A 405 -29.07 -32.17 28.13
CA ALA A 405 -28.26 -33.12 28.86
C ALA A 405 -27.92 -34.32 27.97
N ASP A 406 -26.77 -34.95 28.23
CA ASP A 406 -26.37 -36.17 27.57
C ASP A 406 -27.40 -37.31 27.76
N ALA A 407 -27.44 -38.25 26.82
CA ALA A 407 -28.43 -39.32 26.82
C ALA A 407 -28.39 -40.15 28.12
N SER A 408 -27.19 -40.38 28.67
CA SER A 408 -26.98 -41.07 29.95
C SER A 408 -27.54 -40.31 31.15
N VAL A 409 -27.46 -38.98 31.15
CA VAL A 409 -28.00 -38.11 32.21
C VAL A 409 -29.53 -38.07 32.15
N LEU A 410 -30.09 -38.06 30.94
CA LEU A 410 -31.54 -38.11 30.72
C LEU A 410 -32.16 -39.45 31.14
N GLU A 411 -31.42 -40.57 31.06
CA GLU A 411 -31.89 -41.85 31.59
C GLU A 411 -32.10 -41.79 33.12
N ASP A 412 -31.18 -41.16 33.85
CA ASP A 412 -31.26 -41.03 35.32
C ASP A 412 -32.30 -39.97 35.78
N LEU A 413 -32.49 -38.90 35.01
CA LEU A 413 -33.42 -37.82 35.32
C LEU A 413 -34.81 -37.99 34.69
N GLY A 414 -34.98 -38.97 33.80
CA GLY A 414 -36.19 -39.19 33.01
C GLY A 414 -37.50 -39.18 33.81
N PRO A 415 -37.61 -39.89 34.94
CA PRO A 415 -38.83 -39.88 35.76
C PRO A 415 -39.20 -38.50 36.29
N TYR A 416 -38.21 -37.67 36.64
CA TYR A 416 -38.39 -36.32 37.18
C TYR A 416 -38.80 -35.35 36.07
N VAL A 417 -38.18 -35.45 34.89
CA VAL A 417 -38.54 -34.68 33.69
C VAL A 417 -39.96 -35.02 33.25
N LEU A 418 -40.33 -36.31 33.23
CA LEU A 418 -41.68 -36.76 32.89
C LEU A 418 -42.73 -36.11 33.79
N ARG A 419 -42.50 -36.18 35.11
CA ARG A 419 -43.42 -35.62 36.09
C ARG A 419 -43.55 -34.10 35.96
N GLN A 420 -42.45 -33.38 35.73
CA GLN A 420 -42.49 -31.92 35.70
C GLN A 420 -43.00 -31.36 34.37
N VAL A 421 -42.61 -31.96 33.24
CA VAL A 421 -42.89 -31.43 31.90
C VAL A 421 -44.18 -31.97 31.32
N TRP A 422 -44.49 -33.24 31.59
CA TRP A 422 -45.60 -33.95 30.94
C TRP A 422 -46.75 -34.29 31.88
N GLU A 423 -46.59 -34.09 33.20
CA GLU A 423 -47.66 -34.14 34.20
C GLU A 423 -47.84 -32.81 35.00
N PRO A 424 -47.78 -31.61 34.37
CA PRO A 424 -47.84 -30.33 35.08
C PRO A 424 -49.25 -29.88 35.54
#